data_AF-A0A927UGB5-F1
#
_entry.id   AF-A0A927UGB5-F1
#
_cell.length_a   1.000
_cell.length_b   1.000
_cell.length_c   1.000
_cell.angle_alpha   90.00
_cell.angle_beta   90.00
_cell.angle_gamma   90.00
#
_symmetry.space_group_name_H-M   'P 1'
#
loop_
_entity.id
_entity.type
_entity.pdbx_description
1 polymer ?
#
loop_
_entity_poly.entity_id
_entity_poly.type
_entity_poly.pdbx_seq_one_letter_code
_entity_poly.pdbx_strand_id
1 'polypeptide(L)'
;MNRIIKKMCLCLTVAAFTCTLITGCGNGSEKNGSKKAEDGRSYGGLVEAQAGDKVSTVFFDYTITESKKCGTYQFQDGLYMAGDGKTYLVVTLEITNTYDKDLPMSITDFTLDYSDKEEEGLVTGYGNTELGSNDFMDNVFTLKQGETIHKSILFTVPDRAEYILCYKEYYEDKFEGDSYEITIVPTVIESQVTTQNLDENTQEETPTEETATESEGDSSEETSEDTQEALDDTGIIEE
;
A
#
# COMPACT_ATOMS: atom_id res chain seq x y z
N MET A 1 27.21 29.55 -61.41
CA MET A 1 26.17 30.58 -61.51
C MET A 1 26.26 31.49 -60.30
N ASN A 2 26.90 32.64 -60.43
CA ASN A 2 26.68 33.76 -59.52
C ASN A 2 25.31 34.36 -59.82
N ARG A 3 24.56 34.80 -58.79
CA ARG A 3 23.79 36.06 -58.82
C ARG A 3 23.14 36.42 -57.46
N ILE A 4 23.70 37.49 -56.88
CA ILE A 4 22.99 38.69 -56.40
C ILE A 4 22.41 38.70 -54.97
N ILE A 5 23.13 39.46 -54.15
CA ILE A 5 22.80 40.17 -52.90
C ILE A 5 21.68 41.21 -53.10
N LYS A 6 20.72 41.30 -52.15
CA LYS A 6 20.00 42.54 -51.76
C LYS A 6 19.67 42.49 -50.25
N LYS A 7 20.42 43.20 -49.39
CA LYS A 7 20.03 44.43 -48.62
C LYS A 7 18.77 44.24 -47.76
N MET A 8 18.89 44.06 -46.44
CA MET A 8 19.01 45.09 -45.39
C MET A 8 17.68 45.82 -45.09
N CYS A 9 17.12 45.57 -43.91
CA CYS A 9 16.16 46.42 -43.20
C CYS A 9 16.37 46.15 -41.70
N LEU A 10 17.40 46.73 -41.06
CA LEU A 10 17.34 47.99 -40.31
C LEU A 10 15.92 48.39 -39.85
N CYS A 11 15.61 48.08 -38.59
CA CYS A 11 14.76 48.93 -37.76
C CYS A 11 15.47 49.10 -36.40
N LEU A 12 16.14 50.24 -36.29
CA LEU A 12 16.70 50.78 -35.06
C LEU A 12 15.56 51.51 -34.34
N THR A 13 15.15 51.05 -33.16
CA THR A 13 14.48 51.91 -32.18
C THR A 13 14.97 51.54 -30.79
N VAL A 14 15.92 52.35 -30.33
CA VAL A 14 16.26 52.51 -28.92
C VAL A 14 15.18 53.40 -28.30
N ALA A 15 14.47 52.91 -27.30
CA ALA A 15 13.84 53.72 -26.27
C ALA A 15 14.02 53.00 -24.94
N ALA A 16 15.08 53.40 -24.23
CA ALA A 16 15.30 53.03 -22.86
C ALA A 16 14.15 53.60 -22.00
N PHE A 17 13.39 52.72 -21.38
CA PHE A 17 12.55 53.05 -20.23
C PHE A 17 12.99 52.15 -19.08
N THR A 18 13.99 52.64 -18.34
CA THR A 18 14.41 52.05 -17.08
C THR A 18 13.33 52.32 -16.03
N CYS A 19 12.41 51.36 -15.87
CA CYS A 19 11.60 51.23 -14.67
C CYS A 19 12.26 50.20 -13.75
N THR A 20 13.27 50.64 -13.01
CA THR A 20 13.58 49.99 -11.73
C THR A 20 12.55 50.49 -10.72
N LEU A 21 11.67 49.60 -10.26
CA LEU A 21 11.65 49.10 -8.88
C LEU A 21 10.31 48.39 -8.59
N ILE A 22 10.47 47.32 -7.81
CA ILE A 22 9.47 46.53 -7.06
C ILE A 22 8.61 45.55 -7.88
N THR A 23 9.10 44.31 -8.00
CA THR A 23 8.22 43.13 -7.98
C THR A 23 8.80 42.18 -6.94
N GLY A 24 8.00 41.88 -5.93
CA GLY A 24 8.45 41.51 -4.59
C GLY A 24 9.12 40.14 -4.48
N CYS A 25 9.74 39.92 -3.31
CA CYS A 25 9.91 38.59 -2.73
C CYS A 25 8.52 37.96 -2.54
N GLY A 26 7.94 37.46 -3.64
CA GLY A 26 6.96 36.40 -3.53
C GLY A 26 7.75 35.14 -3.25
N ASN A 27 7.64 34.62 -2.02
CA ASN A 27 7.91 33.20 -1.79
C ASN A 27 7.03 32.46 -2.80
N GLY A 28 7.63 32.05 -3.92
CA GLY A 28 6.92 31.39 -5.00
C GLY A 28 6.47 30.04 -4.49
N SER A 29 5.19 29.93 -4.16
CA SER A 29 4.56 28.63 -3.96
C SER A 29 4.73 27.84 -5.25
N GLU A 30 5.29 26.64 -5.18
CA GLU A 30 5.31 25.73 -6.32
C GLU A 30 3.88 25.28 -6.67
N LYS A 31 3.73 24.51 -7.75
CA LYS A 31 2.43 24.10 -8.31
C LYS A 31 1.48 23.45 -7.29
N ASN A 32 2.02 22.91 -6.20
CA ASN A 32 1.31 22.13 -5.19
C ASN A 32 1.20 22.88 -3.84
N GLY A 33 1.43 24.20 -3.83
CA GLY A 33 1.42 25.01 -2.60
C GLY A 33 2.70 24.91 -1.76
N SER A 34 3.70 24.14 -2.20
CA SER A 34 4.96 23.94 -1.50
C SER A 34 5.71 25.25 -1.27
N LYS A 35 6.28 25.38 -0.07
CA LYS A 35 7.23 26.44 0.30
C LYS A 35 8.65 25.91 0.17
N LYS A 36 9.64 26.82 0.18
CA LYS A 36 11.06 26.47 0.19
C LYS A 36 11.70 26.83 1.52
N ALA A 37 12.39 25.88 2.13
CA ALA A 37 13.25 26.11 3.27
C ALA A 37 14.55 26.83 2.83
N GLU A 38 15.33 27.35 3.78
CA GLU A 38 16.58 28.07 3.49
C GLU A 38 17.61 27.19 2.78
N ASP A 39 17.58 25.88 3.00
CA ASP A 39 18.44 24.89 2.35
C ASP A 39 17.90 24.39 1.00
N GLY A 40 16.77 24.94 0.54
CA GLY A 40 16.16 24.65 -0.75
C GLY A 40 15.16 23.50 -0.78
N ARG A 41 14.93 22.79 0.34
CA ARG A 41 13.93 21.71 0.40
C ARG A 41 12.49 22.24 0.28
N SER A 42 11.63 21.50 -0.41
CA SER A 42 10.19 21.77 -0.47
C SER A 42 9.49 21.30 0.81
N TYR A 43 8.48 22.02 1.27
CA TYR A 43 7.62 21.56 2.36
C TYR A 43 6.23 22.20 2.35
N GLY A 44 5.29 21.49 2.99
CA GLY A 44 3.94 21.96 3.26
C GLY A 44 3.06 22.08 2.01
N GLY A 45 3.52 21.57 0.86
CA GLY A 45 2.68 21.35 -0.30
C GLY A 45 1.83 20.10 -0.14
N LEU A 46 0.71 20.08 -0.85
CA LEU A 46 -0.17 18.93 -1.00
C LEU A 46 -0.28 18.59 -2.48
N VAL A 47 0.08 17.36 -2.83
CA VAL A 47 -0.06 16.82 -4.18
C VAL A 47 -1.23 15.86 -4.19
N GLU A 48 -2.30 16.23 -4.89
CA GLU A 48 -3.45 15.37 -5.13
C GLU A 48 -3.31 14.69 -6.50
N ALA A 49 -3.56 13.38 -6.56
CA ALA A 49 -3.55 12.61 -7.80
C ALA A 49 -4.62 11.51 -7.80
N GLN A 50 -4.80 10.84 -8.93
CA GLN A 50 -5.68 9.69 -9.06
C GLN A 50 -4.87 8.40 -9.21
N ALA A 51 -5.44 7.27 -8.79
CA ALA A 51 -4.85 5.97 -9.09
C ALA A 51 -4.61 5.81 -10.61
N GLY A 52 -3.44 5.31 -10.99
CA GLY A 52 -2.95 5.27 -12.36
C GLY A 52 -2.09 6.47 -12.77
N ASP A 53 -2.14 7.59 -12.06
CA ASP A 53 -1.21 8.71 -12.29
C ASP A 53 0.18 8.38 -11.75
N LYS A 54 1.21 8.88 -12.44
CA LYS A 54 2.58 8.85 -11.93
C LYS A 54 2.80 10.02 -10.98
N VAL A 55 3.10 9.71 -9.73
CA VAL A 55 3.40 10.66 -8.66
C VAL A 55 4.90 10.67 -8.42
N SER A 56 5.50 11.86 -8.42
CA SER A 56 6.93 12.04 -8.20
C SER A 56 7.16 12.76 -6.87
N THR A 57 7.85 12.10 -5.95
CA THR A 57 8.33 12.69 -4.70
C THR A 57 9.79 13.12 -4.85
N VAL A 58 10.36 13.73 -3.81
CA VAL A 58 11.81 14.01 -3.78
C VAL A 58 12.67 12.73 -3.71
N PHE A 59 12.09 11.60 -3.28
CA PHE A 59 12.81 10.34 -3.06
C PHE A 59 12.51 9.28 -4.13
N PHE A 60 11.28 9.19 -4.61
CA PHE A 60 10.87 8.13 -5.53
C PHE A 60 9.69 8.55 -6.41
N ASP A 61 9.56 7.88 -7.55
CA ASP A 61 8.35 7.89 -8.34
C ASP A 61 7.47 6.70 -7.92
N TYR A 62 6.16 6.88 -7.85
CA TYR A 62 5.24 5.77 -7.63
C TYR A 62 3.92 5.92 -8.39
N THR A 63 3.26 4.79 -8.61
CA THR A 63 1.96 4.70 -9.27
C THR A 63 1.14 3.58 -8.63
N ILE A 64 -0.14 3.86 -8.35
CA ILE A 64 -1.08 2.80 -8.00
C ILE A 64 -1.55 2.14 -9.30
N THR A 65 -1.06 0.93 -9.54
CA THR A 65 -1.28 0.18 -10.79
C THR A 65 -2.57 -0.63 -10.76
N GLU A 66 -2.99 -1.07 -9.57
CA GLU A 66 -4.22 -1.83 -9.38
C GLU A 66 -4.80 -1.57 -7.99
N SER A 67 -6.13 -1.58 -7.90
CA SER A 67 -6.85 -1.58 -6.62
C SER A 67 -8.11 -2.43 -6.72
N LYS A 68 -8.27 -3.34 -5.75
CA LYS A 68 -9.35 -4.32 -5.72
C LYS A 68 -9.91 -4.44 -4.32
N LYS A 69 -11.22 -4.56 -4.19
CA LYS A 69 -11.88 -4.84 -2.90
C LYS A 69 -12.78 -6.06 -2.96
N CYS A 70 -12.86 -6.79 -1.85
CA CYS A 70 -13.63 -8.01 -1.72
C CYS A 70 -14.08 -8.27 -0.26
N GLY A 71 -15.20 -8.99 -0.12
CA GLY A 71 -15.74 -9.37 1.20
C GLY A 71 -14.96 -10.52 1.86
N THR A 72 -14.20 -11.31 1.09
CA THR A 72 -13.40 -12.43 1.60
C THR A 72 -11.97 -12.36 1.07
N TYR A 73 -11.01 -12.82 1.88
CA TYR A 73 -9.60 -12.86 1.50
C TYR A 73 -8.95 -14.18 1.93
N GLN A 74 -8.15 -14.76 1.04
CA GLN A 74 -7.39 -15.99 1.29
C GLN A 74 -6.07 -15.66 2.00
N PHE A 75 -6.02 -15.94 3.30
CA PHE A 75 -4.79 -15.99 4.08
C PHE A 75 -4.16 -17.38 4.00
N GLN A 76 -2.93 -17.55 4.49
CA GLN A 76 -2.22 -18.84 4.42
C GLN A 76 -2.96 -19.98 5.12
N ASP A 77 -3.66 -19.68 6.20
CA ASP A 77 -4.35 -20.63 7.06
C ASP A 77 -5.83 -20.80 6.72
N GLY A 78 -6.38 -20.01 5.79
CA GLY A 78 -7.76 -20.15 5.36
C GLY A 78 -8.36 -18.96 4.62
N LEU A 79 -9.62 -19.12 4.22
CA LEU A 79 -10.45 -18.07 3.66
C LEU A 79 -11.21 -17.36 4.79
N TYR A 80 -11.03 -16.05 4.90
CA TYR A 80 -11.64 -15.24 5.95
C TYR A 80 -12.62 -14.23 5.36
N MET A 81 -13.73 -14.01 6.06
CA MET A 81 -14.71 -12.97 5.76
C MET A 81 -14.33 -11.69 6.50
N ALA A 82 -14.41 -10.55 5.84
CA ALA A 82 -14.26 -9.25 6.48
C ALA A 82 -15.35 -9.07 7.54
N GLY A 83 -15.02 -8.38 8.63
CA GLY A 83 -16.01 -8.07 9.67
C GLY A 83 -17.17 -7.22 9.15
N ASP A 84 -18.26 -7.15 9.91
CA ASP A 84 -19.46 -6.41 9.52
C ASP A 84 -19.15 -4.97 9.10
N GLY A 85 -19.62 -4.59 7.91
CA GLY A 85 -19.39 -3.26 7.32
C GLY A 85 -17.95 -2.98 6.87
N LYS A 86 -17.07 -3.99 6.87
CA LYS A 86 -15.69 -3.91 6.39
C LYS A 86 -15.53 -4.64 5.06
N THR A 87 -14.45 -4.32 4.36
CA THR A 87 -13.95 -5.01 3.17
C THR A 87 -12.45 -5.20 3.32
N TYR A 88 -11.92 -6.20 2.61
CA TYR A 88 -10.50 -6.22 2.28
C TYR A 88 -10.27 -5.32 1.06
N LEU A 89 -9.21 -4.51 1.10
CA LEU A 89 -8.76 -3.65 0.00
C LEU A 89 -7.30 -3.97 -0.29
N VAL A 90 -7.01 -4.42 -1.51
CA VAL A 90 -5.65 -4.63 -2.00
C VAL A 90 -5.28 -3.46 -2.89
N VAL A 91 -4.16 -2.80 -2.58
CA VAL A 91 -3.60 -1.69 -3.38
C VAL A 91 -2.22 -2.09 -3.86
N THR A 92 -2.01 -2.12 -5.17
CA THR A 92 -0.75 -2.53 -5.79
C THR A 92 0.00 -1.32 -6.33
N LEU A 93 1.22 -1.12 -5.83
CA LEU A 93 2.08 0.01 -6.17
C LEU A 93 3.26 -0.45 -7.04
N GLU A 94 3.56 0.32 -8.08
CA GLU A 94 4.88 0.36 -8.70
C GLU A 94 5.65 1.53 -8.09
N ILE A 95 6.84 1.28 -7.54
CA ILE A 95 7.67 2.29 -6.86
C ILE A 95 9.09 2.21 -7.41
N THR A 96 9.62 3.33 -7.88
CA THR A 96 10.99 3.45 -8.40
C THR A 96 11.79 4.45 -7.57
N ASN A 97 12.90 4.01 -6.99
CA ASN A 97 13.82 4.92 -6.30
C ASN A 97 14.50 5.84 -7.32
N THR A 98 14.14 7.12 -7.28
CA THR A 98 14.71 8.19 -8.12
C THR A 98 15.73 9.03 -7.36
N TYR A 99 15.94 8.73 -6.08
CA TYR A 99 16.95 9.35 -5.25
C TYR A 99 18.36 8.85 -5.60
N ASP A 100 19.37 9.56 -5.12
CA ASP A 100 20.77 9.30 -5.45
C ASP A 100 21.45 8.28 -4.53
N LYS A 101 20.69 7.68 -3.61
CA LYS A 101 21.16 6.67 -2.64
C LYS A 101 20.08 5.61 -2.39
N ASP A 102 20.49 4.52 -1.76
CA ASP A 102 19.56 3.50 -1.26
C ASP A 102 18.60 4.11 -0.23
N LEU A 103 17.31 3.76 -0.34
CA LEU A 103 16.25 4.29 0.49
C LEU A 103 15.77 3.23 1.50
N PRO A 104 15.85 3.49 2.81
CA PRO A 104 15.09 2.70 3.77
C PRO A 104 13.60 3.02 3.60
N MET A 105 12.79 1.99 3.46
CA MET A 105 11.34 2.08 3.25
C MET A 105 10.62 1.22 4.26
N SER A 106 9.39 1.61 4.59
CA SER A 106 8.47 0.87 5.43
C SER A 106 7.11 0.81 4.77
N ILE A 107 6.37 -0.29 4.95
CA ILE A 107 4.95 -0.34 4.56
C ILE A 107 4.14 0.77 5.23
N THR A 108 4.58 1.22 6.42
CA THR A 108 3.94 2.30 7.19
C THR A 108 4.16 3.68 6.60
N ASP A 109 5.03 3.83 5.60
CA ASP A 109 5.19 5.10 4.86
C ASP A 109 3.93 5.41 4.05
N PHE A 110 3.12 4.39 3.75
CA PHE A 110 1.84 4.50 3.08
C PHE A 110 0.71 4.25 4.09
N THR A 111 -0.13 5.25 4.28
CA THR A 111 -1.35 5.13 5.09
C THR A 111 -2.56 5.27 4.20
N LEU A 112 -3.67 4.64 4.58
CA LEU A 112 -4.94 4.80 3.90
C LEU A 112 -5.85 5.67 4.76
N ASP A 113 -6.37 6.76 4.19
CA ASP A 113 -7.48 7.51 4.75
C ASP A 113 -8.80 7.03 4.13
N TYR A 114 -9.77 6.77 4.99
CA TYR A 114 -11.15 6.46 4.64
C TYR A 114 -12.15 7.29 5.44
N SER A 115 -11.66 8.29 6.18
CA SER A 115 -12.49 9.14 7.02
C SER A 115 -13.07 10.30 6.23
N ASP A 116 -14.34 10.57 6.51
CA ASP A 116 -14.97 11.83 6.12
C ASP A 116 -14.62 12.96 7.12
N LYS A 117 -13.80 12.67 8.16
CA LYS A 117 -13.41 13.56 9.28
C LYS A 117 -12.05 13.22 9.93
N GLU A 118 -11.27 14.27 10.15
CA GLU A 118 -9.80 14.39 10.29
C GLU A 118 -9.02 13.57 11.36
N GLU A 119 -9.60 12.71 12.21
CA GLU A 119 -8.80 12.13 13.34
C GLU A 119 -8.79 10.59 13.51
N GLU A 120 -9.67 9.81 12.85
CA GLU A 120 -9.73 8.34 13.04
C GLU A 120 -9.53 7.52 11.74
N GLY A 121 -9.20 8.17 10.62
CA GLY A 121 -9.21 7.54 9.29
C GLY A 121 -7.94 6.85 8.84
N LEU A 122 -6.77 7.20 9.39
CA LEU A 122 -5.48 6.72 8.89
C LEU A 122 -5.18 5.32 9.42
N VAL A 123 -5.03 4.36 8.50
CA VAL A 123 -4.62 2.99 8.83
C VAL A 123 -3.40 2.55 8.03
N THR A 124 -2.60 1.69 8.65
CA THR A 124 -1.52 0.96 7.98
C THR A 124 -2.04 -0.40 7.51
N GLY A 125 -1.49 -0.91 6.41
CA GLY A 125 -1.85 -2.21 5.87
C GLY A 125 -0.99 -3.37 6.37
N TYR A 126 -1.37 -4.57 5.96
CA TYR A 126 -0.65 -5.83 6.15
C TYR A 126 0.25 -6.12 4.94
N GLY A 127 1.45 -6.64 5.22
CA GLY A 127 2.48 -6.92 4.24
C GLY A 127 2.81 -8.40 4.13
N ASN A 128 3.97 -8.69 3.54
CA ASN A 128 4.49 -10.04 3.36
C ASN A 128 4.65 -10.77 4.70
N THR A 129 5.03 -10.09 5.78
CA THR A 129 5.21 -10.74 7.09
C THR A 129 3.92 -11.40 7.58
N GLU A 130 2.79 -10.72 7.44
CA GLU A 130 1.49 -11.22 7.91
C GLU A 130 0.83 -12.15 6.90
N LEU A 131 1.08 -11.93 5.60
CA LEU A 131 0.42 -12.66 4.52
C LEU A 131 1.24 -13.83 3.97
N GLY A 132 2.55 -13.87 4.26
CA GLY A 132 3.53 -14.82 3.74
C GLY A 132 3.54 -14.94 2.23
N SER A 133 3.28 -13.82 1.54
CA SER A 133 3.29 -13.73 0.09
C SER A 133 4.22 -12.62 -0.37
N ASN A 134 5.17 -13.00 -1.23
CA ASN A 134 6.11 -12.08 -1.85
C ASN A 134 5.44 -11.10 -2.81
N ASP A 135 4.16 -11.22 -3.12
CA ASP A 135 3.43 -10.20 -3.87
C ASP A 135 3.13 -8.96 -3.02
N PHE A 136 3.27 -9.06 -1.69
CA PHE A 136 3.03 -7.99 -0.74
C PHE A 136 4.35 -7.34 -0.28
N MET A 137 4.25 -6.09 0.13
CA MET A 137 5.38 -5.28 0.60
C MET A 137 5.91 -5.84 1.93
N ASP A 138 7.22 -5.85 2.12
CA ASP A 138 7.82 -6.18 3.41
C ASP A 138 7.60 -5.02 4.40
N ASN A 139 7.54 -5.32 5.70
CA ASN A 139 7.28 -4.29 6.71
C ASN A 139 8.36 -3.21 6.72
N VAL A 140 9.63 -3.60 6.55
CA VAL A 140 10.78 -2.72 6.36
C VAL A 140 11.68 -3.33 5.30
N PHE A 141 12.12 -2.53 4.32
CA PHE A 141 13.02 -2.97 3.26
C PHE A 141 13.94 -1.83 2.82
N THR A 142 14.91 -2.16 1.99
CA THR A 142 15.77 -1.16 1.33
C THR A 142 15.48 -1.19 -0.16
N LEU A 143 15.01 -0.05 -0.69
CA LEU A 143 14.84 0.15 -2.11
C LEU A 143 16.14 0.73 -2.66
N LYS A 144 16.88 -0.08 -3.44
CA LYS A 144 18.19 0.32 -3.95
C LYS A 144 18.09 1.48 -4.92
N GLN A 145 19.17 2.24 -5.07
CA GLN A 145 19.23 3.32 -6.06
C GLN A 145 18.83 2.82 -7.46
N GLY A 146 17.80 3.43 -8.05
CA GLY A 146 17.28 3.08 -9.37
C GLY A 146 16.47 1.78 -9.44
N GLU A 147 16.22 1.11 -8.31
CA GLU A 147 15.37 -0.09 -8.26
C GLU A 147 13.89 0.27 -8.41
N THR A 148 13.17 -0.56 -9.16
CA THR A 148 11.71 -0.55 -9.27
C THR A 148 11.16 -1.82 -8.63
N ILE A 149 10.19 -1.66 -7.72
CA ILE A 149 9.41 -2.76 -7.16
C ILE A 149 7.95 -2.65 -7.58
N HIS A 150 7.27 -3.79 -7.63
CA HIS A 150 5.83 -3.90 -7.86
C HIS A 150 5.23 -4.78 -6.76
N LYS A 151 4.56 -4.17 -5.78
CA LYS A 151 4.13 -4.82 -4.54
C LYS A 151 2.78 -4.32 -4.07
N SER A 152 2.05 -5.19 -3.39
CA SER A 152 0.73 -4.90 -2.83
C SER A 152 0.76 -4.61 -1.33
N ILE A 153 -0.25 -3.90 -0.87
CA ILE A 153 -0.58 -3.70 0.54
C ILE A 153 -2.04 -4.12 0.73
N LEU A 154 -2.32 -4.92 1.76
CA LEU A 154 -3.69 -5.30 2.13
C LEU A 154 -4.19 -4.42 3.27
N PHE A 155 -5.40 -3.89 3.16
CA PHE A 155 -6.08 -3.16 4.23
C PHE A 155 -7.40 -3.84 4.59
N THR A 156 -7.80 -3.73 5.86
CA THR A 156 -9.14 -4.09 6.34
C THR A 156 -9.85 -2.82 6.80
N VAL A 157 -10.79 -2.33 5.99
CA VAL A 157 -11.33 -0.96 6.10
C VAL A 157 -12.84 -0.96 5.94
N PRO A 158 -13.56 0.09 6.38
CA PRO A 158 -14.98 0.24 6.04
C PRO A 158 -15.21 0.09 4.54
N ASP A 159 -16.31 -0.56 4.16
CA ASP A 159 -16.68 -0.66 2.74
C ASP A 159 -17.13 0.72 2.22
N ARG A 160 -16.37 1.29 1.29
CA ARG A 160 -16.56 2.61 0.70
C ARG A 160 -16.37 2.55 -0.81
N ALA A 161 -16.92 3.54 -1.51
CA ALA A 161 -16.73 3.66 -2.96
C ALA A 161 -15.34 4.18 -3.31
N GLU A 162 -14.71 4.93 -2.40
CA GLU A 162 -13.46 5.65 -2.61
C GLU A 162 -12.61 5.62 -1.33
N TYR A 163 -11.30 5.67 -1.51
CA TYR A 163 -10.28 5.74 -0.47
C TYR A 163 -9.17 6.71 -0.90
N ILE A 164 -8.36 7.20 0.03
CA ILE A 164 -7.19 8.03 -0.26
C ILE A 164 -5.95 7.32 0.28
N LEU A 165 -4.96 7.06 -0.58
CA LEU A 165 -3.64 6.63 -0.12
C LEU A 165 -2.77 7.86 0.12
N CYS A 166 -2.25 7.96 1.34
CA CYS A 166 -1.44 9.07 1.80
C CYS A 166 0.03 8.66 1.88
N TYR A 167 0.91 9.57 1.45
CA TYR A 167 2.35 9.52 1.68
C TYR A 167 2.84 10.89 2.13
N LYS A 168 3.84 10.94 3.01
CA LYS A 168 4.45 12.19 3.47
C LYS A 168 5.97 12.06 3.43
N GLU A 169 6.62 13.06 2.86
CA GLU A 169 8.08 13.13 2.88
C GLU A 169 8.58 13.39 4.30
N TYR A 170 9.44 12.49 4.78
CA TYR A 170 10.09 12.62 6.08
C TYR A 170 11.59 12.38 5.95
N TYR A 171 12.37 13.34 6.43
CA TYR A 171 13.83 13.31 6.35
C TYR A 171 14.44 12.82 7.67
N GLU A 172 15.67 12.32 7.60
CA GLU A 172 16.42 11.83 8.77
C GLU A 172 16.62 12.92 9.84
N ASP A 173 16.70 14.19 9.43
CA ASP A 173 16.81 15.36 10.33
C ASP A 173 15.46 15.83 10.88
N LYS A 174 14.40 15.04 10.69
CA LYS A 174 13.01 15.30 11.10
C LYS A 174 12.34 16.46 10.36
N PHE A 175 12.93 16.91 9.27
CA PHE A 175 12.25 17.82 8.36
C PHE A 175 11.08 17.07 7.71
N GLU A 176 9.93 17.75 7.62
CA GLU A 176 8.74 17.25 6.95
C GLU A 176 8.60 17.98 5.62
N GLY A 177 8.56 17.23 4.53
CA GLY A 177 8.44 17.77 3.18
C GLY A 177 6.98 17.96 2.75
N ASP A 178 6.71 17.62 1.51
CA ASP A 178 5.36 17.68 0.95
C ASP A 178 4.54 16.41 1.29
N SER A 179 3.21 16.55 1.25
CA SER A 179 2.25 15.46 1.41
C SER A 179 1.63 15.09 0.07
N TYR A 180 1.22 13.84 -0.07
CA TYR A 180 0.68 13.27 -1.28
C TYR A 180 -0.58 12.48 -0.95
N GLU A 181 -1.68 12.76 -1.66
CA GLU A 181 -2.99 12.14 -1.49
C GLU A 181 -3.48 11.58 -2.82
N ILE A 182 -3.62 10.26 -2.90
CA ILE A 182 -3.95 9.56 -4.14
C ILE A 182 -5.34 8.93 -4.01
N THR A 183 -6.31 9.45 -4.75
CA THR A 183 -7.67 8.90 -4.77
C THR A 183 -7.69 7.52 -5.43
N ILE A 184 -8.32 6.55 -4.76
CA ILE A 184 -8.50 5.18 -5.20
C ILE A 184 -9.99 4.87 -5.32
N VAL A 185 -10.41 4.45 -6.51
CA VAL A 185 -11.72 3.83 -6.75
C VAL A 185 -11.50 2.35 -7.08
N PRO A 186 -11.67 1.42 -6.11
CA PRO A 186 -11.29 0.03 -6.30
C PRO A 186 -12.32 -0.74 -7.13
N THR A 187 -11.83 -1.71 -7.90
CA THR A 187 -12.69 -2.67 -8.58
C THR A 187 -13.22 -3.69 -7.56
N VAL A 188 -14.52 -3.95 -7.57
CA VAL A 188 -15.13 -4.99 -6.72
C VAL A 188 -14.92 -6.35 -7.36
N ILE A 189 -14.42 -7.30 -6.57
CA ILE A 189 -14.28 -8.70 -6.98
C ILE A 189 -14.93 -9.63 -5.95
N GLU A 190 -15.31 -10.83 -6.38
CA GLU A 190 -16.02 -11.79 -5.51
C GLU A 190 -15.14 -12.32 -4.38
N SER A 191 -13.87 -12.63 -4.67
CA SER A 191 -12.86 -13.03 -3.67
C SER A 191 -11.47 -12.74 -4.20
N GLN A 192 -10.53 -12.40 -3.32
CA GLN A 192 -9.10 -12.43 -3.63
C GLN A 192 -8.55 -13.83 -3.36
N VAL A 193 -8.06 -14.48 -4.40
CA VAL A 193 -7.30 -15.73 -4.29
C VAL A 193 -5.84 -15.40 -4.56
N THR A 194 -5.02 -15.44 -3.52
CA THR A 194 -3.57 -15.34 -3.67
C THR A 194 -3.08 -16.64 -4.29
N THR A 195 -2.74 -16.64 -5.58
CA THR A 195 -2.05 -17.78 -6.20
C THR A 195 -0.63 -17.86 -5.66
N GLN A 196 -0.43 -18.65 -4.60
CA GLN A 196 0.89 -19.19 -4.33
C GLN A 196 1.08 -20.45 -5.18
N ASN A 197 2.28 -20.60 -5.74
CA ASN A 197 2.73 -21.87 -6.33
C ASN A 197 2.64 -22.95 -5.23
N LEU A 198 1.57 -23.73 -5.27
CA LEU A 198 1.60 -25.09 -4.76
C LEU A 198 2.50 -25.84 -5.72
N ASP A 199 3.71 -26.17 -5.29
CA ASP A 199 4.54 -27.14 -5.98
C ASP A 199 3.67 -28.38 -6.24
N GLU A 200 3.45 -28.67 -7.53
CA GLU A 200 2.77 -29.88 -7.99
C GLU A 200 3.52 -31.10 -7.42
N ASN A 201 2.96 -31.71 -6.38
CA ASN A 201 3.14 -33.12 -6.15
C ASN A 201 1.79 -33.82 -6.28
N THR A 202 1.30 -33.84 -7.52
CA THR A 202 0.25 -34.75 -7.96
C THR A 202 0.83 -36.17 -7.92
N GLN A 203 0.58 -36.90 -6.84
CA GLN A 203 0.49 -38.35 -6.93
C GLN A 203 -0.96 -38.73 -7.18
N GLU A 204 -1.21 -39.03 -8.44
CA GLU A 204 -2.38 -39.71 -8.96
C GLU A 204 -2.36 -41.16 -8.43
N GLU A 205 -3.11 -41.45 -7.36
CA GLU A 205 -3.42 -42.84 -7.00
C GLU A 205 -4.79 -43.25 -7.54
N THR A 206 -4.72 -44.01 -8.62
CA THR A 206 -5.79 -44.79 -9.24
C THR A 206 -6.39 -45.80 -8.24
N PRO A 207 -7.72 -46.02 -8.21
CA PRO A 207 -8.33 -46.99 -7.31
C PRO A 207 -8.15 -48.42 -7.86
N THR A 208 -7.66 -49.34 -7.02
CA THR A 208 -7.73 -50.78 -7.31
C THR A 208 -8.77 -51.43 -6.40
N GLU A 209 -9.83 -51.91 -7.04
CA GLU A 209 -10.87 -52.77 -6.51
C GLU A 209 -10.32 -54.20 -6.39
N GLU A 210 -10.37 -54.81 -5.20
CA GLU A 210 -10.33 -56.26 -5.06
C GLU A 210 -11.00 -56.74 -3.77
N THR A 211 -11.50 -57.97 -3.85
CA THR A 211 -12.75 -58.47 -3.25
C THR A 211 -12.55 -59.18 -1.90
N ALA A 212 -13.65 -59.21 -1.13
CA ALA A 212 -13.92 -59.84 0.16
C ALA A 212 -13.20 -61.14 0.59
N THR A 213 -13.04 -61.30 1.91
CA THR A 213 -13.35 -62.57 2.60
C THR A 213 -13.65 -62.34 4.10
N GLU A 214 -14.69 -63.02 4.58
CA GLU A 214 -15.24 -63.03 5.94
C GLU A 214 -14.32 -63.75 6.95
N SER A 215 -14.40 -63.37 8.23
CA SER A 215 -14.22 -64.28 9.38
C SER A 215 -14.86 -63.66 10.63
N GLU A 216 -15.84 -64.38 11.17
CA GLU A 216 -16.57 -64.10 12.41
C GLU A 216 -15.74 -64.33 13.69
N GLY A 217 -16.22 -63.76 14.80
CA GLY A 217 -15.99 -64.22 16.17
C GLY A 217 -15.43 -63.13 17.10
N ASP A 218 -15.85 -62.94 18.35
CA ASP A 218 -17.00 -63.32 19.17
C ASP A 218 -16.85 -62.48 20.46
N SER A 219 -17.98 -62.04 21.04
CA SER A 219 -18.25 -61.74 22.45
C SER A 219 -17.19 -61.12 23.38
N SER A 220 -17.50 -59.96 23.97
CA SER A 220 -17.96 -59.91 25.39
C SER A 220 -18.32 -58.49 25.87
N GLU A 221 -19.34 -58.49 26.73
CA GLU A 221 -20.04 -57.39 27.41
C GLU A 221 -19.27 -56.75 28.59
N GLU A 222 -19.93 -55.69 29.11
CA GLU A 222 -19.91 -55.07 30.45
C GLU A 222 -19.22 -53.68 30.51
N THR A 223 -19.97 -52.56 30.59
CA THR A 223 -20.60 -51.91 31.77
C THR A 223 -19.59 -51.63 32.89
N SER A 224 -19.44 -50.46 33.51
CA SER A 224 -20.44 -49.52 34.07
C SER A 224 -19.76 -48.24 34.62
N GLU A 225 -20.56 -47.17 34.80
CA GLU A 225 -20.57 -46.15 35.88
C GLU A 225 -19.28 -45.36 36.22
N ASP A 226 -19.23 -44.04 36.02
CA ASP A 226 -19.82 -42.94 36.81
C ASP A 226 -19.23 -42.80 38.23
N THR A 227 -18.58 -41.66 38.53
CA THR A 227 -18.62 -40.97 39.84
C THR A 227 -18.00 -39.56 39.72
N GLN A 228 -18.73 -38.58 40.25
CA GLN A 228 -18.41 -37.17 40.41
C GLN A 228 -17.45 -36.85 41.59
N GLU A 229 -16.98 -35.61 41.55
CA GLU A 229 -16.98 -34.63 42.66
C GLU A 229 -15.74 -34.35 43.52
N ALA A 230 -15.54 -33.02 43.63
CA ALA A 230 -15.07 -32.23 44.76
C ALA A 230 -13.60 -32.31 45.22
N LEU A 231 -12.89 -31.20 45.04
CA LEU A 231 -12.12 -30.60 46.12
C LEU A 231 -12.45 -29.12 46.23
N ASP A 232 -12.67 -28.74 47.49
CA ASP A 232 -13.23 -27.51 48.02
C ASP A 232 -12.12 -26.63 48.64
N ASP A 233 -12.44 -25.34 48.70
CA ASP A 233 -12.15 -24.37 49.75
C ASP A 233 -10.75 -23.73 50.00
N THR A 234 -10.90 -22.50 50.50
CA THR A 234 -10.00 -21.51 51.10
C THR A 234 -9.39 -20.52 50.10
N GLY A 235 -9.70 -19.22 50.11
CA GLY A 235 -10.50 -18.42 51.03
C GLY A 235 -10.02 -16.97 50.97
N ILE A 236 -10.88 -16.09 51.50
CA ILE A 236 -10.66 -14.70 51.89
C ILE A 236 -11.06 -13.62 50.86
N ILE A 237 -12.02 -12.86 51.35
CA ILE A 237 -12.75 -11.72 50.81
C ILE A 237 -12.19 -10.46 51.52
N GLU A 238 -12.23 -9.31 50.87
CA GLU A 238 -12.87 -8.05 51.36
C GLU A 238 -12.12 -6.77 50.96
N GLU A 239 -12.95 -5.86 50.43
CA GLU A 239 -12.86 -4.40 50.19
C GLU A 239 -11.87 -3.81 49.18
#